data_AF-A0ABC8URF3-F1
#
_entry.id   AF-A0ABC8URF3-F1
#
_cell.length_a   1.000
_cell.length_b   1.000
_cell.length_c   1.000
_cell.angle_alpha   90.00
_cell.angle_beta   90.00
_cell.angle_gamma   90.00
#
_symmetry.space_group_name_H-M   'P 1'
#
loop_
_entity.id
_entity.type
_entity.pdbx_description
1 polymer ?
#
loop_
_entity_poly.entity_id
_entity_poly.type
_entity_poly.pdbx_seq_one_letter_code
_entity_poly.pdbx_strand_id
1 'polypeptide(L)'
;MIPSSLALLFLLLLLAKETKCSLRHQKLHEFRSKLQEKNSFNEIALPPTPSPARSNTQKRSGRVLYPIGYGADPTGAQDSGDAIVKSVGDAFKVQNSLELLPGVPDLGGVIIDLQGGNYNISNPIRFPAGAGNVLVTLFPSSLQNIQTRKIHVIIEIYITIPAML
;
A
#
# COMPACT_ATOMS: atom_id res chain seq x y z
N MET A 1 -42.21 -7.23 37.50
CA MET A 1 -41.09 -6.98 38.43
C MET A 1 -39.89 -7.73 37.91
N ILE A 2 -38.94 -7.05 37.28
CA ILE A 2 -37.66 -7.67 36.90
C ILE A 2 -36.92 -7.95 38.22
N PRO A 3 -36.51 -9.20 38.52
CA PRO A 3 -35.82 -9.47 39.77
C PRO A 3 -34.51 -8.68 39.79
N SER A 4 -34.24 -7.94 40.87
CA SER A 4 -33.09 -7.03 40.99
C SER A 4 -31.74 -7.67 40.67
N SER A 5 -31.64 -8.99 40.85
CA SER A 5 -30.48 -9.82 40.48
C SER A 5 -30.17 -9.82 38.98
N LEU A 6 -31.18 -9.82 38.11
CA LEU A 6 -30.97 -9.85 36.65
C LEU A 6 -30.50 -8.50 36.12
N ALA A 7 -31.01 -7.41 36.71
CA ALA A 7 -30.55 -6.05 36.40
C ALA A 7 -29.07 -5.85 36.79
N LEU A 8 -28.65 -6.41 37.93
CA LEU A 8 -27.26 -6.38 38.38
C LEU A 8 -26.33 -7.17 37.42
N LEU A 9 -26.76 -8.36 36.99
CA LEU A 9 -26.00 -9.16 36.02
C LEU A 9 -25.85 -8.45 34.67
N PHE A 10 -26.91 -7.79 34.21
CA PHE A 10 -26.88 -7.02 32.96
C PHE A 10 -25.93 -5.83 33.05
N LEU A 11 -25.90 -5.13 34.19
CA LEU A 11 -24.97 -4.03 34.45
C LEU A 11 -23.51 -4.51 34.48
N LEU A 12 -23.23 -5.68 35.07
CA LEU A 12 -21.91 -6.29 35.08
C LEU A 12 -21.43 -6.68 33.68
N LEU A 13 -22.32 -7.19 32.82
CA LEU A 13 -22.00 -7.52 31.42
C LEU A 13 -21.70 -6.27 30.59
N LEU A 14 -22.43 -5.17 30.81
CA LEU A 14 -22.15 -3.88 30.16
C LEU A 14 -20.78 -3.34 30.58
N LEU A 15 -20.46 -3.32 31.88
CA LEU A 15 -19.13 -2.94 32.38
C LEU A 15 -18.00 -3.84 31.83
N ALA A 16 -18.23 -5.15 31.73
CA ALA A 16 -17.26 -6.10 31.19
C ALA A 16 -17.02 -5.92 29.67
N LYS A 17 -17.99 -5.38 28.93
CA LYS A 17 -17.87 -5.09 27.49
C LYS A 17 -17.11 -3.78 27.25
N GLU A 18 -17.38 -2.75 28.05
CA GLU A 18 -16.69 -1.46 28.00
C GLU A 18 -15.19 -1.61 28.30
N THR A 19 -14.84 -2.41 29.32
CA THR A 19 -13.43 -2.65 29.70
C THR A 19 -12.61 -3.37 28.62
N LYS A 20 -13.22 -4.32 27.89
CA LYS A 20 -12.56 -5.03 26.77
C LYS A 20 -12.35 -4.14 25.55
N CYS A 21 -13.30 -3.25 25.25
CA CYS A 21 -13.19 -2.33 24.13
C CYS A 21 -12.14 -1.25 24.40
N SER A 22 -12.09 -0.74 25.63
CA SER A 22 -11.09 0.23 26.09
C SER A 22 -9.66 -0.32 26.02
N LEU A 23 -9.44 -1.55 26.49
CA LEU A 23 -8.10 -2.18 26.44
C LEU A 23 -7.61 -2.41 25.00
N ARG A 24 -8.50 -2.79 24.09
CA ARG A 24 -8.17 -2.95 22.66
C ARG A 24 -7.78 -1.61 22.02
N HIS A 25 -8.52 -0.54 22.32
CA HIS A 25 -8.19 0.80 21.83
C HIS A 25 -6.85 1.29 22.38
N GLN A 26 -6.56 1.04 23.65
CA GLN A 26 -5.29 1.42 24.25
C GLN A 26 -4.10 0.67 23.62
N LYS A 27 -4.22 -0.66 23.41
CA LYS A 27 -3.17 -1.43 22.73
C LYS A 27 -2.99 -1.04 21.27
N LEU A 28 -4.07 -0.73 20.55
CA LEU A 28 -3.99 -0.23 19.18
C LEU A 28 -3.30 1.14 19.13
N HIS A 29 -3.63 2.03 20.07
CA HIS A 29 -3.00 3.34 20.20
C HIS A 29 -1.50 3.22 20.48
N GLU A 30 -1.10 2.36 21.42
CA GLU A 30 0.32 2.08 21.72
C GLU A 30 1.06 1.51 20.51
N PHE A 31 0.43 0.60 19.76
CA PHE A 31 1.03 0.05 18.56
C PHE A 31 1.21 1.13 17.48
N ARG A 32 0.19 1.99 17.31
CA ARG A 32 0.24 3.11 16.36
C ARG A 32 1.32 4.12 16.71
N SER A 33 1.49 4.45 17.99
CA SER A 33 2.54 5.39 18.43
C SER A 33 3.93 4.81 18.22
N LYS A 34 4.14 3.50 18.48
CA LYS A 34 5.43 2.82 18.24
C LYS A 34 5.80 2.73 16.75
N LEU A 35 4.83 2.65 15.85
CA LEU A 35 5.09 2.75 14.39
C LEU A 35 5.47 4.18 13.98
N GLN A 36 4.81 5.19 14.53
CA GLN A 36 5.12 6.59 14.22
C GLN A 36 6.48 7.01 14.74
N GLU A 37 6.85 6.62 15.96
CA GLU A 37 8.17 6.90 16.55
C GLU A 37 9.31 6.34 15.68
N LYS A 38 9.18 5.11 15.19
CA LYS A 38 10.18 4.47 14.32
C LYS A 38 10.33 5.13 12.94
N ASN A 39 9.32 5.84 12.46
CA ASN A 39 9.37 6.55 11.18
C ASN A 39 10.01 7.95 11.30
N SER A 40 10.14 8.50 12.51
CA SER A 40 10.69 9.85 12.75
C SER A 40 12.22 9.90 12.82
N PHE A 41 12.92 8.77 12.74
CA PHE A 41 14.39 8.73 12.93
C PHE A 41 15.23 8.87 11.65
N ASN A 42 14.65 9.26 10.50
CA ASN A 42 15.40 9.39 9.23
C ASN A 42 15.43 10.78 8.59
N GLU A 43 15.00 11.86 9.26
CA GLU A 43 15.20 13.23 8.76
C GLU A 43 16.43 13.91 9.39
N ILE A 44 17.58 13.78 8.74
CA ILE A 44 18.67 14.76 8.91
C ILE A 44 18.46 15.84 7.85
N ALA A 45 17.90 16.97 8.27
CA ALA A 45 17.70 18.15 7.43
C ALA A 45 19.05 18.87 7.16
N LEU A 46 19.40 19.04 5.88
CA LEU A 46 20.50 19.90 5.41
C LEU A 46 19.96 20.96 4.43
N PRO A 47 20.59 22.15 4.34
CA PRO A 47 20.03 23.36 3.73
C PRO A 47 19.95 23.32 2.18
N PRO A 48 19.15 24.21 1.55
CA PRO A 48 18.86 24.16 0.13
C PRO A 48 20.07 24.58 -0.70
N THR A 49 20.72 23.60 -1.32
CA THR A 49 21.77 23.83 -2.34
C THR A 49 21.10 23.80 -3.72
N PRO A 50 21.44 24.70 -4.67
CA PRO A 50 20.83 24.73 -6.00
C PRO A 50 20.94 23.36 -6.66
N SER A 51 19.79 22.78 -6.99
CA SER A 51 19.69 21.40 -7.46
C SER A 51 20.43 21.21 -8.80
N PRO A 52 21.44 20.33 -8.87
CA PRO A 52 21.88 19.82 -10.17
C PRO A 52 20.72 18.97 -10.74
N ALA A 53 20.53 19.04 -12.05
CA ALA A 53 19.49 18.29 -12.77
C ALA A 53 19.44 16.84 -12.26
N ARG A 54 18.35 16.46 -11.57
CA ARG A 54 18.16 15.11 -11.06
C ARG A 54 18.18 14.16 -12.25
N SER A 55 19.23 13.37 -12.37
CA SER A 55 19.16 12.15 -13.18
C SER A 55 18.08 11.26 -12.54
N ASN A 56 16.88 11.27 -13.11
CA ASN A 56 15.70 10.51 -12.67
C ASN A 56 15.87 8.99 -12.88
N THR A 57 16.96 8.41 -12.35
CA THR A 57 17.31 7.00 -12.54
C THR A 57 17.01 6.15 -11.30
N GLN A 58 16.42 6.73 -10.25
CA GLN A 58 16.06 6.00 -9.05
C GLN A 58 14.86 5.09 -9.32
N LYS A 59 15.12 3.80 -9.47
CA LYS A 59 14.10 2.75 -9.69
C LYS A 59 13.25 2.44 -8.45
N ARG A 60 13.82 2.63 -7.26
CA ARG A 60 13.22 2.17 -6.01
C ARG A 60 13.67 3.00 -4.80
N SER A 61 12.79 3.16 -3.84
CA SER A 61 13.08 3.64 -2.48
C SER A 61 12.32 2.77 -1.48
N GLY A 62 13.04 2.00 -0.65
CA GLY A 62 12.40 1.09 0.31
C GLY A 62 11.50 0.05 -0.38
N ARG A 63 10.18 0.11 -0.16
CA ARG A 63 9.17 -0.74 -0.84
C ARG A 63 8.44 -0.02 -1.98
N VAL A 64 8.89 1.17 -2.35
CA VAL A 64 8.29 1.98 -3.42
C VAL A 64 9.11 1.83 -4.70
N LEU A 65 8.48 1.39 -5.78
CA LEU A 65 9.05 1.28 -7.12
C LEU A 65 8.51 2.42 -7.98
N TYR A 66 9.40 3.03 -8.76
CA TYR A 66 9.08 4.17 -9.61
C TYR A 66 9.20 3.79 -11.08
N PRO A 67 8.09 3.67 -11.82
CA PRO A 67 8.12 3.30 -13.24
C PRO A 67 9.00 4.20 -14.12
N ILE A 68 9.14 5.49 -13.77
CA ILE A 68 10.06 6.43 -14.45
C ILE A 68 11.51 5.91 -14.42
N GLY A 69 11.94 5.31 -13.31
CA GLY A 69 13.28 4.70 -13.21
C GLY A 69 13.46 3.45 -14.10
N TYR A 70 12.37 2.88 -14.61
CA TYR A 70 12.37 1.80 -15.59
C TYR A 70 12.23 2.30 -17.04
N GLY A 71 12.19 3.62 -17.25
CA GLY A 71 12.04 4.25 -18.56
C GLY A 71 10.62 4.64 -18.92
N ALA A 72 9.69 4.69 -17.96
CA ALA A 72 8.35 5.19 -18.23
C ALA A 72 8.39 6.71 -18.50
N ASP A 73 7.58 7.16 -19.46
CA ASP A 73 7.48 8.55 -19.86
C ASP A 73 6.23 9.20 -19.24
N PRO A 74 6.39 10.07 -18.22
CA PRO A 74 5.28 10.74 -17.55
C PRO A 74 4.66 11.87 -18.39
N THR A 75 5.16 12.14 -19.59
CA THR A 75 4.57 13.12 -20.51
C THR A 75 3.50 12.51 -21.42
N GLY A 76 3.55 11.18 -21.62
CA GLY A 76 2.67 10.44 -22.49
C GLY A 76 3.03 10.54 -23.97
N ALA A 77 4.21 11.08 -24.31
CA ALA A 77 4.70 11.15 -25.68
C ALA A 77 5.18 9.78 -26.18
N GLN A 78 5.70 8.94 -25.29
CA GLN A 78 6.20 7.59 -25.58
C GLN A 78 5.40 6.52 -24.84
N ASP A 79 5.38 5.32 -25.40
CA ASP A 79 4.78 4.17 -24.73
C ASP A 79 5.55 3.82 -23.45
N SER A 80 4.82 3.73 -22.34
CA SER A 80 5.36 3.44 -21.01
C SER A 80 5.05 2.02 -20.55
N GLY A 81 4.38 1.20 -21.37
CA GLY A 81 3.87 -0.11 -21.00
C GLY A 81 4.97 -1.04 -20.49
N ASP A 82 6.05 -1.18 -21.26
CA ASP A 82 7.18 -2.06 -20.93
C ASP A 82 7.88 -1.66 -19.63
N ALA A 83 8.02 -0.35 -19.38
CA ALA A 83 8.63 0.16 -18.16
C ALA A 83 7.75 -0.14 -16.94
N ILE A 84 6.44 0.05 -17.07
CA ILE A 84 5.49 -0.28 -15.99
C ILE A 84 5.47 -1.79 -15.73
N VAL A 85 5.45 -2.63 -16.77
CA VAL A 85 5.52 -4.09 -16.63
C VAL A 85 6.81 -4.53 -15.91
N LYS A 86 7.95 -3.93 -16.24
CA LYS A 86 9.21 -4.21 -15.52
C LYS A 86 9.12 -3.82 -14.05
N SER A 87 8.53 -2.66 -13.73
CA SER A 87 8.32 -2.24 -12.35
C SER A 87 7.38 -3.18 -11.58
N VAL A 88 6.33 -3.69 -12.23
CA VAL A 88 5.43 -4.70 -11.66
C VAL A 88 6.19 -6.01 -11.40
N GLY A 89 6.96 -6.49 -12.38
CA GLY A 89 7.77 -7.70 -12.22
C GLY A 89 8.73 -7.61 -11.03
N ASP A 90 9.37 -6.47 -10.83
CA ASP A 90 10.26 -6.26 -9.68
C ASP A 90 9.50 -6.08 -8.36
N ALA A 91 8.27 -5.55 -8.37
CA ALA A 91 7.41 -5.48 -7.20
C ALA A 91 7.02 -6.88 -6.70
N PHE A 92 6.77 -7.82 -7.61
CA PHE A 92 6.40 -9.21 -7.27
C PHE A 92 7.60 -10.08 -6.86
N LYS A 93 8.84 -9.58 -7.01
CA LYS A 93 10.04 -10.22 -6.46
C LYS A 93 10.33 -9.82 -5.02
N VAL A 94 9.54 -8.91 -4.44
CA VAL A 94 9.70 -8.52 -3.04
C VAL A 94 9.40 -9.73 -2.17
N GLN A 95 10.45 -10.30 -1.59
CA GLN A 95 10.34 -11.44 -0.70
C GLN A 95 9.75 -10.99 0.64
N ASN A 96 8.82 -11.80 1.13
CA ASN A 96 8.30 -11.73 2.48
C ASN A 96 8.02 -13.17 2.93
N SER A 97 8.25 -13.47 4.20
CA SER A 97 8.01 -14.79 4.76
C SER A 97 6.55 -15.00 5.19
N LEU A 98 5.68 -14.04 4.87
CA LEU A 98 4.27 -14.03 5.26
C LEU A 98 3.40 -14.35 4.05
N GLU A 99 2.29 -15.02 4.33
CA GLU A 99 1.25 -15.32 3.36
C GLU A 99 -0.07 -14.69 3.83
N LEU A 100 -0.87 -14.17 2.90
CA LEU A 100 -2.22 -13.67 3.21
C LEU A 100 -3.21 -14.83 3.36
N LEU A 101 -3.00 -15.89 2.57
CA LEU A 101 -3.71 -17.16 2.55
C LEU A 101 -2.71 -18.25 2.16
N PRO A 102 -2.98 -19.54 2.46
CA PRO A 102 -2.09 -20.63 2.06
C PRO A 102 -1.74 -20.57 0.57
N GLY A 103 -0.45 -20.43 0.25
CA GLY A 103 0.05 -20.33 -1.11
C GLY A 103 -0.16 -18.97 -1.79
N VAL A 104 -0.56 -17.93 -1.05
CA VAL A 104 -0.67 -16.54 -1.53
C VAL A 104 0.31 -15.66 -0.74
N PRO A 105 1.53 -15.41 -1.26
CA PRO A 105 2.51 -14.57 -0.59
C PRO A 105 2.03 -13.14 -0.37
N ASP A 106 2.31 -12.60 0.81
CA ASP A 106 2.07 -11.21 1.16
C ASP A 106 3.26 -10.34 0.72
N LEU A 107 3.09 -9.48 -0.28
CA LEU A 107 4.18 -8.61 -0.76
C LEU A 107 4.52 -7.45 0.20
N GLY A 108 3.82 -7.38 1.34
CA GLY A 108 4.16 -6.50 2.46
C GLY A 108 3.93 -5.02 2.16
N GLY A 109 2.90 -4.71 1.36
CA GLY A 109 2.51 -3.36 1.01
C GLY A 109 3.47 -2.70 0.03
N VAL A 110 3.98 -3.45 -0.95
CA VAL A 110 4.83 -2.90 -2.01
C VAL A 110 4.03 -1.86 -2.82
N ILE A 111 4.65 -0.71 -3.10
CA ILE A 111 4.01 0.42 -3.78
C ILE A 111 4.64 0.62 -5.14
N ILE A 112 3.83 0.71 -6.19
CA ILE A 112 4.24 1.20 -7.50
C ILE A 112 3.73 2.63 -7.61
N ASP A 113 4.63 3.60 -7.46
CA ASP A 113 4.29 5.02 -7.42
C ASP A 113 4.59 5.69 -8.76
N LEU A 114 3.54 6.06 -9.48
CA LEU A 114 3.60 6.73 -10.78
C LEU A 114 3.94 8.22 -10.65
N GLN A 115 3.97 8.80 -9.43
CA GLN A 115 4.38 10.19 -9.18
C GLN A 115 3.60 11.27 -9.96
N GLY A 116 2.42 10.94 -10.49
CA GLY A 116 1.63 11.80 -11.37
C GLY A 116 2.09 11.76 -12.83
N GLY A 117 1.53 12.64 -13.65
CA GLY A 117 1.82 12.70 -15.08
C GLY A 117 0.81 11.92 -15.94
N ASN A 118 1.09 11.88 -17.23
CA ASN A 118 0.32 11.17 -18.25
C ASN A 118 1.18 10.04 -18.81
N TYR A 119 0.68 8.82 -18.78
CA TYR A 119 1.42 7.66 -19.27
C TYR A 119 0.66 7.03 -20.42
N ASN A 120 1.28 6.98 -21.59
CA ASN A 120 0.71 6.26 -22.71
C ASN A 120 0.97 4.76 -22.53
N ILE A 121 -0.08 3.95 -22.65
CA ILE A 121 -0.03 2.49 -22.47
C ILE A 121 -0.76 1.86 -23.66
N SER A 122 0.01 1.28 -24.56
CA SER A 122 -0.51 0.69 -25.81
C SER A 122 -1.05 -0.73 -25.61
N ASN A 123 -0.64 -1.42 -24.54
CA ASN A 123 -1.01 -2.80 -24.25
C ASN A 123 -1.44 -2.98 -22.78
N PRO A 124 -2.39 -3.89 -22.48
CA PRO A 124 -2.79 -4.16 -21.10
C PRO A 124 -1.62 -4.60 -20.21
N ILE A 125 -1.52 -3.99 -19.01
CA ILE A 125 -0.52 -4.37 -18.01
C ILE A 125 -1.05 -5.55 -17.20
N ARG A 126 -0.36 -6.68 -17.26
CA ARG A 126 -0.73 -7.89 -16.51
C ARG A 126 0.04 -7.97 -15.20
N PHE A 127 -0.69 -8.15 -14.11
CA PHE A 127 -0.12 -8.44 -12.80
C PHE A 127 0.07 -9.96 -12.66
N PRO A 128 1.22 -10.42 -12.14
CA PRO A 128 1.39 -11.82 -11.80
C PRO A 128 0.30 -12.29 -10.82
N ALA A 129 -0.22 -13.49 -11.03
CA ALA A 129 -1.22 -14.08 -10.16
C ALA A 129 -0.59 -14.68 -8.89
N GLY A 130 -1.41 -14.90 -7.86
CA GLY A 130 -1.02 -15.70 -6.70
C GLY A 130 -0.25 -14.95 -5.61
N ALA A 131 -0.12 -13.62 -5.68
CA ALA A 131 0.43 -12.80 -4.59
C ALA A 131 -0.47 -11.59 -4.32
N GLY A 132 -0.38 -11.02 -3.12
CA GLY A 132 -1.25 -9.90 -2.71
C GLY A 132 -0.51 -8.78 -1.98
N ASN A 133 -1.27 -7.78 -1.54
CA ASN A 133 -0.78 -6.60 -0.83
C ASN A 133 0.20 -5.72 -1.65
N VAL A 134 -0.22 -5.38 -2.86
CA VAL A 134 0.44 -4.43 -3.77
C VAL A 134 -0.46 -3.21 -3.91
N LEU A 135 0.12 -2.02 -3.84
CA LEU A 135 -0.57 -0.76 -4.07
C LEU A 135 0.00 -0.07 -5.32
N VAL A 136 -0.87 0.45 -6.18
CA VAL A 136 -0.48 1.32 -7.29
C VAL A 136 -1.00 2.72 -7.01
N THR A 137 -0.13 3.71 -7.00
CA THR A 137 -0.50 5.11 -6.72
C THR A 137 -0.22 5.99 -7.92
N LEU A 138 -1.21 6.82 -8.28
CA LEU A 138 -1.07 7.86 -9.30
C LEU A 138 -0.52 9.16 -8.73
N PHE A 139 -0.74 9.41 -7.44
CA PHE A 139 -0.23 10.60 -6.76
C PHE A 139 0.96 10.22 -5.89
N PRO A 140 1.93 11.14 -5.72
CA PRO A 140 3.06 10.92 -4.84
C PRO A 140 2.57 10.48 -3.47
N SER A 141 3.16 9.40 -2.94
CA SER A 141 2.80 8.84 -1.63
C SER A 141 2.94 9.87 -0.48
N SER A 142 3.70 10.94 -0.69
CA SER A 142 3.84 12.08 0.23
C SER A 142 2.59 12.97 0.36
N LEU A 143 1.61 12.84 -0.54
CA LEU A 143 0.39 13.67 -0.56
C LEU A 143 -0.86 12.93 -0.07
N GLN A 144 -0.72 11.75 0.56
CA GLN A 144 -1.85 10.88 0.97
C GLN A 144 -2.76 11.42 2.10
N ASN A 145 -2.65 12.69 2.52
CA ASN A 145 -3.60 13.30 3.46
C ASN A 145 -4.91 13.78 2.78
N ILE A 146 -4.95 13.85 1.45
CA ILE A 146 -6.10 14.42 0.75
C ILE A 146 -7.06 13.30 0.35
N GLN A 147 -8.28 13.39 0.87
CA GLN A 147 -9.48 12.60 0.55
C GLN A 147 -9.43 12.07 -0.89
N THR A 148 -9.20 10.76 -1.03
CA THR A 148 -9.04 10.08 -2.31
C THR A 148 -10.24 10.32 -3.22
N ARG A 149 -10.08 11.19 -4.22
CA ARG A 149 -10.99 11.19 -5.37
C ARG A 149 -10.74 9.90 -6.15
N LYS A 150 -11.72 9.01 -6.11
CA LYS A 150 -11.76 7.74 -6.83
C LYS A 150 -11.58 8.01 -8.33
N ILE A 151 -10.37 7.80 -8.85
CA ILE A 151 -10.12 7.75 -10.29
C ILE A 151 -10.44 6.32 -10.74
N HIS A 152 -11.37 6.19 -11.69
CA HIS A 152 -11.72 4.91 -12.31
C HIS A 152 -10.59 4.48 -13.25
N VAL A 153 -9.57 3.81 -12.70
CA VAL A 153 -8.69 2.97 -13.51
C VAL A 153 -9.45 1.65 -13.70
N ILE A 154 -9.95 1.40 -14.91
CA ILE A 154 -10.53 0.11 -15.27
C ILE A 154 -9.36 -0.87 -15.41
N ILE A 155 -9.04 -1.54 -14.31
CA ILE A 155 -8.11 -2.67 -14.31
C ILE A 155 -8.97 -3.92 -14.56
N GLU A 156 -8.99 -4.41 -15.80
CA GLU A 156 -9.59 -5.72 -16.10
C GLU A 156 -8.67 -6.82 -15.57
N ILE A 157 -9.03 -7.40 -14.42
CA ILE A 157 -8.31 -8.53 -13.82
C ILE A 157 -8.88 -9.82 -14.40
N TYR A 158 -8.12 -10.47 -15.29
CA TYR A 158 -8.44 -11.81 -15.78
C TYR A 158 -7.85 -12.85 -14.82
N ILE A 159 -8.70 -13.50 -14.01
CA ILE A 159 -8.30 -14.62 -13.14
C ILE A 159 -8.47 -15.93 -13.91
N THR A 160 -7.36 -16.58 -14.26
CA THR A 160 -7.39 -17.94 -14.82
C THR A 160 -7.40 -18.95 -13.68
N ILE A 161 -8.51 -19.67 -13.51
CA ILE A 161 -8.61 -20.81 -12.59
C ILE A 161 -8.22 -22.07 -13.38
N PRO A 162 -7.12 -22.77 -13.04
CA PRO A 162 -6.80 -24.04 -13.67
C PRO A 162 -7.88 -25.07 -13.27
N ALA A 163 -8.43 -25.77 -14.26
CA ALA A 163 -9.33 -26.89 -14.02
C ALA A 163 -8.58 -28.00 -13.27
N MET A 164 -9.11 -28.45 -12.14
CA MET A 164 -8.61 -29.68 -11.51
C MET A 164 -9.04 -30.87 -12.37
N LEU A 165 -8.05 -31.65 -12.81
CA LEU A 165 -8.22 -33.00 -13.37
C LEU A 165 -8.54 -34.01 -12.26
#